data_AF-A0A919S216-F1
#
_entry.id   AF-A0A919S216-F1
#
_cell.length_a   1.000
_cell.length_b   1.000
_cell.length_c   1.000
_cell.angle_alpha   90.00
_cell.angle_beta   90.00
_cell.angle_gamma   90.00
#
_symmetry.space_group_name_H-M   'P 1'
#
loop_
_entity.id
_entity.type
_entity.pdbx_description
1 polymer ?
#
loop_
_entity_poly.entity_id
_entity_poly.type
_entity_poly.pdbx_seq_one_letter_code
_entity_poly.pdbx_strand_id
1 'polypeptide(L)'
;MKKIVILLCLLWMGFIFYMSSNIGEVSHKRSDAVVTFIENQSNELKVQNGGTIKAKQIKKNKLDHLVRKNAHAFEYIVLAMLVSGALFTYNLKGKEALIYVMFICLFYAVTDEFHQSFVPGRTSFISDVLIDFLGAIIGLGLYYLFYYRLYQKYFINMKVNRIRIS
;
A
#
# COMPACT_ATOMS: atom_id res chain seq x y z
N MET A 1 -9.12 9.66 -21.05
CA MET A 1 -9.26 9.17 -19.65
C MET A 1 -8.72 7.76 -19.46
N LYS A 2 -9.20 6.73 -20.18
CA LYS A 2 -8.75 5.32 -20.00
C LYS A 2 -7.22 5.13 -20.04
N LYS A 3 -6.56 5.67 -21.07
CA LYS A 3 -5.10 5.61 -21.25
C LYS A 3 -4.31 6.27 -20.10
N ILE A 4 -4.86 7.33 -19.50
CA ILE A 4 -4.21 8.07 -18.41
C ILE A 4 -4.20 7.21 -17.14
N VAL A 5 -5.32 6.57 -16.81
CA VAL A 5 -5.41 5.72 -15.61
C VAL A 5 -4.52 4.49 -15.74
N ILE A 6 -4.46 3.87 -16.93
CA ILE A 6 -3.52 2.77 -17.19
C ILE A 6 -2.07 3.24 -17.05
N LEU A 7 -1.73 4.40 -17.63
CA LEU A 7 -0.37 4.94 -17.50
C LEU A 7 -0.01 5.19 -16.03
N LEU A 8 -0.93 5.72 -15.23
CA LEU A 8 -0.73 5.90 -13.79
C LEU A 8 -0.53 4.56 -13.06
N CYS A 9 -1.29 3.51 -13.43
CA CYS A 9 -1.07 2.16 -12.88
C CYS A 9 0.33 1.65 -13.21
N LEU A 10 0.75 1.74 -14.48
CA LEU A 10 2.07 1.27 -14.92
C LEU A 10 3.20 2.05 -14.25
N LEU A 11 3.05 3.37 -14.11
CA LEU A 11 4.01 4.21 -13.39
C LEU A 11 4.10 3.81 -11.91
N TRP A 12 2.97 3.53 -11.27
CA TRP A 12 2.94 3.10 -9.87
C TRP A 12 3.55 1.70 -9.69
N MET A 13 3.27 0.76 -10.58
CA MET A 13 3.92 -0.54 -10.59
C MET A 13 5.44 -0.40 -10.77
N GLY A 14 5.89 0.43 -11.72
CA GLY A 14 7.31 0.74 -11.90
C GLY A 14 7.95 1.37 -10.66
N PHE A 15 7.22 2.23 -9.94
CA PHE A 15 7.66 2.80 -8.68
C PHE A 15 7.84 1.72 -7.59
N ILE A 16 6.87 0.82 -7.41
CA ILE A 16 6.98 -0.30 -6.47
C ILE A 16 8.19 -1.17 -6.81
N PHE A 17 8.34 -1.53 -8.09
CA PHE A 17 9.46 -2.34 -8.57
C PHE A 17 10.82 -1.67 -8.31
N TYR A 18 10.91 -0.35 -8.54
CA TYR A 18 12.10 0.42 -8.20
C TYR A 18 12.39 0.42 -6.70
N MET A 19 11.36 0.55 -5.86
CA MET A 19 11.53 0.50 -4.40
C MET A 19 11.98 -0.88 -3.91
N SER A 20 11.41 -1.93 -4.48
CA SER A 20 11.74 -3.35 -4.28
C SER A 20 13.17 -3.71 -4.70
N SER A 21 13.65 -3.13 -5.82
CA SER A 21 15.01 -3.32 -6.34
C SER A 21 16.12 -2.74 -5.46
N ASN A 22 15.79 -1.87 -4.51
CA ASN A 22 16.80 -1.30 -3.63
C ASN A 22 17.32 -2.34 -2.64
N ILE A 23 18.66 -2.49 -2.61
CA ILE A 23 19.39 -3.33 -1.66
C ILE A 23 18.96 -3.07 -0.21
N GLY A 24 19.05 -4.12 0.60
CA GLY A 24 18.61 -4.11 1.99
C GLY A 24 19.18 -2.95 2.81
N GLU A 25 20.44 -2.57 2.58
CA GLU A 25 21.12 -1.49 3.31
C GLU A 25 20.51 -0.10 3.03
N VAL A 26 20.16 0.19 1.78
CA VAL A 26 19.54 1.48 1.39
C VAL A 26 18.11 1.54 1.92
N SER A 27 17.38 0.42 1.85
CA SER A 27 16.05 0.32 2.46
C SER A 27 16.11 0.49 3.98
N HIS A 28 17.12 -0.10 4.61
CA HIS A 28 17.32 -0.01 6.05
C HIS A 28 17.62 1.43 6.45
N LYS A 29 18.51 2.15 5.77
CA LYS A 29 18.79 3.58 6.08
C LYS A 29 17.54 4.47 6.01
N ARG A 30 16.64 4.24 5.05
CA ARG A 30 15.39 5.03 4.93
C ARG A 30 14.43 4.75 6.08
N SER A 31 14.27 3.49 6.41
CA SER A 31 13.39 3.09 7.51
C SER A 31 13.99 3.41 8.87
N ASP A 32 15.32 3.37 9.01
CA ASP A 32 16.06 3.77 10.21
C ASP A 32 15.81 5.24 10.58
N ALA A 33 15.69 6.13 9.60
CA ALA A 33 15.35 7.54 9.84
C ALA A 33 13.95 7.68 10.47
N VAL A 34 12.96 6.93 9.97
CA VAL A 34 11.59 6.91 10.52
C VAL A 34 11.57 6.26 11.90
N VAL A 35 12.27 5.13 12.06
CA VAL A 35 12.41 4.43 13.34
C VAL A 35 13.04 5.34 14.39
N THR A 36 14.11 6.06 14.04
CA THR A 36 14.79 7.00 14.93
C THR A 36 13.90 8.18 15.29
N PHE A 37 13.09 8.68 14.36
CA PHE A 37 12.09 9.71 14.65
C PHE A 37 11.02 9.22 15.65
N ILE A 38 10.51 8.00 15.45
CA ILE A 38 9.54 7.35 16.36
C ILE A 38 10.18 7.12 17.74
N GLU A 39 11.43 6.63 17.78
CA GLU A 39 12.16 6.40 19.02
C GLU A 39 12.43 7.71 19.78
N ASN A 40 12.82 8.78 19.10
CA ASN A 40 13.06 10.08 19.72
C ASN A 40 11.77 10.68 20.32
N GLN A 41 10.63 10.57 19.63
CA GLN A 41 9.33 10.94 20.22
C GLN A 41 8.96 10.05 21.43
N SER A 42 9.32 8.77 21.40
CA SER A 42 9.02 7.85 22.52
C SER A 42 9.96 8.02 23.73
N ASN A 43 11.19 8.51 23.52
CA ASN A 43 12.19 8.70 24.57
C ASN A 43 11.94 9.97 25.41
N GLU A 44 11.21 10.96 24.89
CA GLU A 44 10.68 12.05 25.74
C GLU A 44 9.72 11.54 26.83
N LEU A 45 9.16 10.32 26.67
CA LEU A 45 8.24 9.70 27.63
C LEU A 45 8.87 8.62 28.52
N LYS A 46 10.11 8.17 28.28
CA LYS A 46 10.77 7.11 29.08
C LYS A 46 12.27 7.34 29.29
N VAL A 47 12.59 8.27 30.18
CA VAL A 47 13.94 8.42 30.80
C VAL A 47 14.30 7.24 31.72
N GLN A 48 13.39 6.31 32.01
CA GLN A 48 13.66 5.17 32.88
C GLN A 48 13.40 3.86 32.15
N ASN A 49 14.47 3.16 31.75
CA ASN A 49 14.66 1.73 31.94
C ASN A 49 15.90 1.29 31.15
N GLY A 50 16.99 1.03 31.87
CA GLY A 50 18.27 0.54 31.36
C GLY A 50 18.16 -0.84 30.72
N GLY A 51 17.74 -0.89 29.45
CA GLY A 51 17.87 -2.08 28.62
C GLY A 51 19.30 -2.22 28.11
N THR A 52 19.82 -3.45 28.10
CA THR A 52 21.14 -3.76 27.51
C THR A 52 21.20 -3.33 26.04
N ILE A 53 22.37 -2.87 25.57
CA ILE A 53 22.60 -2.39 24.19
C ILE A 53 22.03 -3.36 23.13
N LYS A 54 22.14 -4.66 23.40
CA LYS A 54 21.64 -5.75 22.56
C LYS A 54 20.10 -5.78 22.45
N ALA A 55 19.37 -5.54 23.54
CA ALA A 55 17.91 -5.50 23.53
C ALA A 55 17.36 -4.28 22.76
N LYS A 56 18.03 -3.13 22.89
CA LYS A 56 17.70 -1.93 22.12
C LYS A 56 17.89 -2.14 20.61
N GLN A 57 18.98 -2.80 20.22
CA GLN A 57 19.27 -3.10 18.82
C GLN A 57 18.28 -4.11 18.21
N ILE A 58 17.91 -5.16 18.95
CA ILE A 58 16.89 -6.12 18.50
C ILE A 58 15.52 -5.44 18.31
N LYS A 59 15.15 -4.54 19.22
CA LYS A 59 13.89 -3.77 19.12
C LYS A 59 13.91 -2.84 17.89
N LYS A 60 15.03 -2.17 17.64
CA LYS A 60 15.23 -1.29 16.48
C LYS A 60 15.09 -2.04 15.15
N ASN A 61 15.75 -3.19 15.03
CA ASN A 61 15.67 -4.03 13.81
C ASN A 61 14.24 -4.55 13.55
N LYS A 62 13.51 -4.92 14.61
CA LYS A 62 12.09 -5.30 14.47
C LYS A 62 11.22 -4.13 14.04
N LEU A 63 11.45 -2.94 14.60
CA LEU A 63 10.68 -1.74 14.25
C LEU A 63 10.95 -1.31 12.80
N ASP A 64 12.21 -1.34 12.36
CA ASP A 64 12.60 -1.11 10.96
C ASP A 64 11.85 -2.04 10.00
N HIS A 65 11.89 -3.33 10.29
CA HIS A 65 11.22 -4.34 9.50
C HIS A 65 9.69 -4.14 9.48
N LEU A 66 9.08 -3.73 10.59
CA LEU A 66 7.65 -3.38 10.62
C LEU A 66 7.32 -2.13 9.79
N VAL A 67 8.13 -1.07 9.90
CA VAL A 67 7.94 0.17 9.13
C VAL A 67 8.01 -0.12 7.63
N ARG A 68 8.96 -0.96 7.20
CA ARG A 68 9.11 -1.37 5.79
C ARG A 68 7.90 -2.16 5.30
N LYS A 69 7.41 -3.12 6.09
CA LYS A 69 6.23 -3.92 5.74
C LYS A 69 4.97 -3.07 5.61
N ASN A 70 4.80 -2.09 6.52
CA ASN A 70 3.67 -1.18 6.44
C ASN A 70 3.76 -0.23 5.24
N ALA A 71 4.97 0.14 4.80
CA ALA A 71 5.16 0.93 3.60
C ALA A 71 4.75 0.16 2.34
N HIS A 72 5.17 -1.11 2.22
CA HIS A 72 4.74 -1.97 1.10
C HIS A 72 3.22 -2.19 1.12
N ALA A 73 2.63 -2.49 2.29
CA ALA A 73 1.17 -2.59 2.40
C ALA A 73 0.45 -1.32 1.91
N PHE A 74 1.00 -0.13 2.19
CA PHE A 74 0.47 1.14 1.69
C PHE A 74 0.61 1.30 0.17
N GLU A 75 1.73 0.86 -0.41
CA GLU A 75 1.93 0.83 -1.86
C GLU A 75 0.85 -0.02 -2.55
N TYR A 76 0.50 -1.17 -1.96
CA TYR A 76 -0.56 -2.05 -2.44
C TYR A 76 -1.99 -1.50 -2.24
N ILE A 77 -2.24 -0.72 -1.18
CA ILE A 77 -3.49 0.05 -1.03
C ILE A 77 -3.68 0.98 -2.24
N VAL A 78 -2.65 1.75 -2.58
CA VAL A 78 -2.70 2.69 -3.71
C VAL A 78 -2.81 1.96 -5.04
N LEU A 79 -2.07 0.87 -5.22
CA LEU A 79 -2.15 0.03 -6.42
C LEU A 79 -3.56 -0.51 -6.63
N ALA A 80 -4.20 -1.06 -5.59
CA ALA A 80 -5.56 -1.58 -5.67
C ALA A 80 -6.58 -0.49 -6.03
N MET A 81 -6.43 0.73 -5.52
CA MET A 81 -7.28 1.86 -5.90
C MET A 81 -7.09 2.24 -7.39
N LEU A 82 -5.85 2.26 -7.88
CA LEU A 82 -5.54 2.58 -9.28
C LEU A 82 -6.07 1.50 -10.24
N VAL A 83 -5.84 0.22 -9.93
CA VAL A 83 -6.36 -0.92 -10.72
C VAL A 83 -7.88 -0.93 -10.72
N SER A 84 -8.51 -0.68 -9.56
CA SER A 84 -9.98 -0.53 -9.49
C SER A 84 -10.48 0.58 -10.39
N GLY A 85 -9.83 1.75 -10.35
CA GLY A 85 -10.11 2.87 -11.24
C GLY A 85 -9.95 2.51 -12.72
N ALA A 86 -8.89 1.77 -13.07
CA ALA A 86 -8.64 1.33 -14.42
C ALA A 86 -9.78 0.43 -14.92
N LEU A 87 -10.10 -0.64 -14.20
CA LEU A 87 -11.16 -1.59 -14.57
C LEU A 87 -12.53 -0.91 -14.69
N PHE A 88 -12.83 0.04 -13.80
CA PHE A 88 -14.08 0.80 -13.87
C PHE A 88 -14.22 1.60 -15.17
N THR A 89 -13.12 2.10 -15.73
CA THR A 89 -13.13 2.81 -17.03
C THR A 89 -13.41 1.89 -18.23
N TYR A 90 -13.26 0.57 -18.04
CA TYR A 90 -13.60 -0.46 -19.02
C TYR A 90 -14.98 -1.08 -18.80
N ASN A 91 -15.82 -0.48 -17.95
CA ASN A 91 -17.14 -0.99 -17.57
C ASN A 91 -17.14 -2.36 -16.88
N LEU A 92 -15.98 -2.85 -16.41
CA LEU A 92 -15.93 -3.98 -15.49
C LEU A 92 -16.34 -3.49 -14.10
N LYS A 93 -17.48 -4.00 -13.61
CA LYS A 93 -18.09 -3.61 -12.33
C LYS A 93 -18.57 -4.82 -11.56
N GLY A 94 -18.84 -4.65 -10.27
CA GLY A 94 -19.38 -5.71 -9.43
C GLY A 94 -18.37 -6.82 -9.13
N LYS A 95 -18.84 -8.08 -9.08
CA LYS A 95 -18.05 -9.23 -8.61
C LYS A 95 -16.84 -9.54 -9.48
N GLU A 96 -16.97 -9.38 -10.79
CA GLU A 96 -15.87 -9.62 -11.73
C GLU A 96 -14.72 -8.64 -11.51
N ALA A 97 -15.03 -7.35 -11.35
CA ALA A 97 -14.03 -6.34 -11.05
C ALA A 97 -13.27 -6.64 -9.74
N LEU A 98 -13.98 -7.08 -8.69
CA LEU A 98 -13.36 -7.50 -7.43
C LEU A 98 -12.35 -8.64 -7.65
N ILE A 99 -12.75 -9.68 -8.39
CA ILE A 99 -11.89 -10.83 -8.67
C ILE A 99 -10.65 -10.39 -9.45
N TYR A 100 -10.80 -9.57 -10.49
CA TYR A 100 -9.66 -9.08 -11.27
C TYR A 100 -8.71 -8.21 -10.46
N VAL A 101 -9.20 -7.27 -9.64
CA VAL A 101 -8.32 -6.46 -8.78
C VAL A 101 -7.54 -7.34 -7.81
N MET A 102 -8.23 -8.25 -7.11
CA MET A 102 -7.58 -9.14 -6.15
C MET A 102 -6.54 -10.03 -6.83
N PHE A 103 -6.87 -10.59 -8.00
CA PHE A 103 -5.94 -11.43 -8.75
C PHE A 103 -4.71 -10.65 -9.21
N ILE A 104 -4.89 -9.45 -9.80
CA ILE A 104 -3.78 -8.61 -10.27
C ILE A 104 -2.88 -8.20 -9.11
N CYS A 105 -3.45 -7.73 -8.00
CA CYS A 105 -2.68 -7.31 -6.83
C CYS A 105 -1.97 -8.48 -6.16
N LEU A 106 -2.61 -9.65 -6.03
CA LEU A 106 -1.97 -10.85 -5.49
C LEU A 106 -0.83 -11.34 -6.38
N PHE A 107 -1.07 -11.42 -7.68
CA PHE A 107 -0.05 -11.83 -8.65
C PHE A 107 1.16 -10.88 -8.61
N TYR A 108 0.90 -9.58 -8.50
CA TYR A 108 1.94 -8.58 -8.38
C TYR A 108 2.72 -8.71 -7.05
N ALA A 109 2.02 -8.92 -5.93
CA ALA A 109 2.64 -9.16 -4.62
C ALA A 109 3.57 -10.38 -4.62
N VAL A 110 3.13 -11.49 -5.23
CA VAL A 110 3.96 -12.69 -5.38
C VAL A 110 5.18 -12.41 -6.25
N THR A 111 5.01 -11.67 -7.36
CA THR A 111 6.12 -11.34 -8.27
C THR A 111 7.13 -10.40 -7.62
N ASP A 112 6.65 -9.41 -6.86
CA ASP A 112 7.51 -8.47 -6.15
C ASP A 112 8.33 -9.18 -5.08
N GLU A 113 7.70 -10.02 -4.26
CA GLU A 113 8.40 -10.77 -3.22
C GLU A 113 9.41 -11.77 -3.80
N PHE A 114 9.04 -12.42 -4.90
CA PHE A 114 9.95 -13.27 -5.66
C PHE A 114 11.16 -12.47 -6.16
N HIS A 115 10.94 -11.27 -6.72
CA HIS A 115 12.03 -10.38 -7.14
C HIS A 115 12.91 -9.95 -5.95
N GLN A 116 12.32 -9.57 -4.82
CA GLN A 116 13.07 -9.20 -3.60
C GLN A 116 13.97 -10.33 -3.10
N SER A 117 13.60 -11.60 -3.32
CA SER A 117 14.42 -12.75 -2.92
C SER A 117 15.78 -12.81 -3.63
N PHE A 118 15.92 -12.15 -4.78
CA PHE A 118 17.18 -12.03 -5.51
C PHE A 118 17.98 -10.78 -5.14
N VAL A 119 17.43 -9.88 -4.31
CA VAL A 119 18.07 -8.62 -3.93
C VAL A 119 18.96 -8.85 -2.70
N PRO A 120 20.27 -8.54 -2.75
CA PRO A 120 21.16 -8.71 -1.61
C PRO A 120 20.70 -7.95 -0.35
N GLY A 121 20.71 -8.66 0.79
CA GLY A 121 20.34 -8.10 2.09
C GLY A 121 18.83 -7.92 2.30
N ARG A 122 17.99 -8.43 1.40
CA ARG A 122 16.53 -8.56 1.62
C ARG A 122 16.22 -9.97 2.11
N THR A 123 15.18 -10.07 2.94
CA THR A 123 14.61 -11.34 3.39
C THR A 123 13.21 -11.42 2.85
N SER A 124 12.88 -12.54 2.22
CA SER A 124 11.56 -12.75 1.64
C SER A 124 10.78 -13.81 2.42
N PHE A 125 9.51 -13.51 2.70
CA PHE A 125 8.61 -14.40 3.43
C PHE A 125 7.21 -14.39 2.83
N ILE A 126 6.54 -15.54 2.90
CA ILE A 126 5.13 -15.67 2.48
C ILE A 126 4.22 -14.72 3.27
N SER A 127 4.57 -14.42 4.53
CA SER A 127 3.86 -13.42 5.33
C SER A 127 3.81 -12.03 4.68
N ASP A 128 4.76 -11.73 3.81
CA ASP A 128 4.98 -10.36 3.31
C ASP A 128 4.04 -10.13 2.13
N VAL A 129 3.93 -11.14 1.25
CA VAL A 129 2.84 -11.26 0.26
C VAL A 129 1.47 -11.14 0.92
N LEU A 130 1.25 -11.77 2.08
CA LEU A 130 -0.05 -11.70 2.77
C LEU A 130 -0.35 -10.29 3.29
N ILE A 131 0.65 -9.60 3.83
CA ILE A 131 0.50 -8.22 4.33
C ILE A 131 0.20 -7.27 3.17
N ASP A 132 0.91 -7.40 2.05
CA ASP A 132 0.69 -6.61 0.84
C ASP A 132 -0.69 -6.88 0.23
N PHE A 133 -1.10 -8.15 0.20
CA PHE A 133 -2.43 -8.53 -0.27
C PHE A 133 -3.54 -8.01 0.65
N LEU A 134 -3.34 -8.00 1.98
CA LEU A 134 -4.27 -7.35 2.92
C LEU A 134 -4.35 -5.85 2.66
N GLY A 135 -3.22 -5.19 2.37
CA GLY A 135 -3.18 -3.81 1.89
C GLY A 135 -4.05 -3.61 0.64
N ALA A 136 -3.93 -4.48 -0.35
CA ALA A 136 -4.76 -4.43 -1.56
C ALA A 136 -6.26 -4.59 -1.26
N ILE A 137 -6.66 -5.48 -0.34
CA ILE A 137 -8.06 -5.63 0.10
C ILE A 137 -8.57 -4.33 0.74
N ILE A 138 -7.77 -3.70 1.59
CA ILE A 138 -8.11 -2.40 2.20
C ILE A 138 -8.26 -1.33 1.12
N GLY A 139 -7.34 -1.24 0.17
CA GLY A 139 -7.40 -0.28 -0.94
C GLY A 139 -8.63 -0.46 -1.81
N LEU A 140 -9.01 -1.71 -2.10
CA LEU A 140 -10.24 -2.05 -2.80
C LEU A 140 -11.48 -1.59 -2.01
N GLY A 141 -11.53 -1.88 -0.71
CA GLY A 141 -12.61 -1.43 0.18
C GLY A 141 -12.73 0.09 0.23
N LEU A 142 -11.61 0.81 0.36
CA LEU A 142 -11.56 2.27 0.33
C LEU A 142 -12.05 2.81 -1.01
N TYR A 143 -11.62 2.23 -2.13
CA TYR A 143 -12.09 2.63 -3.46
C TYR A 143 -13.61 2.53 -3.58
N TYR A 144 -14.20 1.39 -3.17
CA TYR A 144 -15.65 1.23 -3.17
C TYR A 144 -16.35 2.20 -2.21
N LEU A 145 -15.81 2.43 -1.01
CA LEU A 145 -16.35 3.40 -0.06
C LEU A 145 -16.39 4.82 -0.66
N PHE A 146 -15.29 5.26 -1.29
CA PHE A 146 -15.23 6.54 -1.99
C PHE A 146 -16.18 6.58 -3.18
N TYR A 147 -16.23 5.50 -3.97
CA TYR A 147 -17.15 5.38 -5.10
C TYR A 147 -18.60 5.53 -4.66
N TYR A 148 -19.05 4.81 -3.63
CA TYR A 148 -20.42 4.91 -3.11
C TYR A 148 -20.71 6.27 -2.49
N ARG A 149 -19.77 6.88 -1.75
CA ARG A 149 -19.95 8.23 -1.21
C ARG A 149 -20.07 9.29 -2.30
N LEU A 150 -19.22 9.23 -3.32
CA LEU A 150 -19.24 10.17 -4.45
C LEU A 150 -20.48 9.94 -5.33
N TYR A 151 -20.83 8.68 -5.60
CA TYR A 151 -21.99 8.31 -6.40
C TYR A 151 -23.31 8.75 -5.73
N GLN A 152 -23.47 8.49 -4.43
CA GLN A 152 -24.63 8.96 -3.65
C GLN A 152 -24.75 10.48 -3.71
N LYS A 153 -23.65 11.21 -3.50
CA LYS A 153 -23.63 12.69 -3.54
C LYS A 153 -23.98 13.23 -4.93
N TYR A 154 -23.44 12.62 -6.00
CA TYR A 154 -23.78 12.99 -7.38
C TYR A 154 -25.25 12.72 -7.71
N PHE A 155 -25.75 11.53 -7.36
CA PHE A 155 -27.13 11.13 -7.65
C PHE A 155 -28.16 12.00 -6.92
N ILE A 156 -27.91 12.31 -5.63
CA ILE A 156 -28.74 13.23 -4.84
C ILE A 156 -28.75 14.62 -5.46
N ASN A 157 -27.58 15.19 -5.78
CA ASN A 157 -27.48 16.50 -6.41
C ASN A 157 -28.20 16.57 -7.77
N MET A 158 -28.13 15.50 -8.55
CA MET A 158 -28.80 15.42 -9.85
C MET A 158 -30.32 15.37 -9.68
N LYS A 159 -30.83 14.65 -8.68
CA LYS A 159 -32.27 14.59 -8.36
C LYS A 159 -32.80 15.93 -7.85
N VAL A 160 -32.03 16.61 -6.99
CA VAL A 160 -32.36 17.96 -6.49
C VAL A 160 -32.37 18.99 -7.63
N ASN A 161 -31.38 18.97 -8.52
CA ASN A 161 -31.36 19.87 -9.67
C ASN A 161 -32.52 19.61 -10.64
N ARG A 162 -32.95 18.35 -10.82
CA ARG A 162 -34.11 18.03 -11.67
C ARG A 162 -35.42 18.58 -11.11
N ILE A 163 -35.60 18.57 -9.78
CA ILE A 163 -36.77 19.12 -9.09
C ILE A 163 -36.77 20.66 -9.14
N ARG A 164 -35.60 21.29 -9.19
CA ARG A 164 -35.49 22.77 -9.23
C ARG A 164 -35.83 23.38 -10.59
N ILE A 165 -35.85 22.58 -11.65
CA ILE A 165 -36.06 23.03 -13.04
C ILE A 165 -37.48 22.65 -13.54
N SER A 166 -38.26 21.91 -12.74
CA SER A 166 -39.67 21.58 -12.99
C SER A 166 -40.60 22.48 -12.18
#